data_AF-A0A4D9CQ69-F1
#
_entry.id   AF-A0A4D9CQ69-F1
#
_cell.length_a   1.000
_cell.length_b   1.000
_cell.length_c   1.000
_cell.angle_alpha   90.00
_cell.angle_beta   90.00
_cell.angle_gamma   90.00
#
_symmetry.space_group_name_H-M   'P 1'
#
loop_
_entity.id
_entity.type
_entity.pdbx_description
1 polymer ?
#
loop_
_entity_poly.entity_id
_entity_poly.type
_entity_poly.pdbx_seq_one_letter_code
_entity_poly.pdbx_strand_id
1 'polypeptide(L)'
;MYLRRVQHEIAQEDAVIKALAARQFSGHETVKKRNAEERSTDKTLKEDEVQDLIVGLKAKWDTLNAIYQKTAHHGRFQSAGAQRRQVQQEKEMLAVKADIELLEKAKTCGIVVTGDDIPP
;
A
#
# COMPACT_ATOMS: atom_id res chain seq x y z
N MET A 1 17.48 44.09 10.27
CA MET A 1 17.91 44.54 8.92
C MET A 1 18.59 43.46 8.06
N TYR A 2 18.91 42.26 8.58
CA TYR A 2 19.42 41.14 7.75
C TYR A 2 18.30 40.16 7.35
N LEU A 3 17.45 39.78 8.30
CA LEU A 3 16.34 38.83 8.09
C LEU A 3 15.40 39.24 6.95
N ARG A 4 15.06 40.53 6.85
CA ARG A 4 14.19 41.03 5.79
C ARG A 4 14.82 40.93 4.39
N ARG A 5 16.14 41.08 4.30
CA ARG A 5 16.91 40.92 3.04
C ARG A 5 16.93 39.45 2.63
N VAL A 6 17.23 38.55 3.57
CA VAL A 6 17.23 37.10 3.33
C VAL A 6 15.84 36.61 2.93
N GLN A 7 14.78 37.06 3.59
CA GLN A 7 13.41 36.72 3.22
C GLN A 7 13.04 37.21 1.81
N HIS A 8 13.51 38.40 1.42
CA HIS A 8 13.31 38.92 0.08
C HIS A 8 14.09 38.11 -0.97
N GLU A 9 15.32 37.72 -0.65
CA GLU A 9 16.18 36.90 -1.51
C GLU A 9 15.59 35.50 -1.72
N ILE A 10 15.16 34.83 -0.65
CA ILE A 10 14.43 33.55 -0.70
C ILE A 10 13.17 33.69 -1.55
N ALA A 11 12.39 34.76 -1.38
CA ALA A 11 11.17 34.97 -2.15
C ALA A 11 11.45 35.16 -3.66
N GLN A 12 12.56 35.82 -4.00
CA GLN A 12 12.99 35.97 -5.39
C GLN A 12 13.48 34.64 -5.98
N GLU A 13 14.25 33.86 -5.22
CA GLU A 13 14.72 32.54 -5.63
C GLU A 13 13.55 31.56 -5.82
N ASP A 14 12.58 31.55 -4.90
CA ASP A 14 11.36 30.75 -5.00
C ASP A 14 10.57 31.06 -6.27
N ALA A 15 10.52 32.33 -6.69
CA ALA A 15 9.84 32.73 -7.92
C ALA A 15 10.53 32.17 -9.16
N VAL A 16 11.87 32.18 -9.18
CA VAL A 16 12.68 31.63 -10.28
C VAL A 16 12.56 30.11 -10.33
N ILE A 17 12.61 29.43 -9.17
CA ILE A 17 12.45 27.97 -9.08
C ILE A 17 11.07 27.55 -9.58
N LYS A 18 10.00 28.25 -9.17
CA LYS A 18 8.63 27.95 -9.63
C LYS A 18 8.46 28.18 -11.12
N ALA A 19 9.04 29.25 -11.67
CA ALA A 19 8.98 29.52 -13.11
C ALA A 19 9.76 28.48 -13.94
N LEU A 20 10.93 28.05 -13.46
CA LEU A 20 11.71 26.97 -14.08
C LEU A 20 10.99 25.62 -14.00
N ALA A 21 10.42 25.29 -12.84
CA ALA A 21 9.63 24.08 -12.66
C ALA A 21 8.41 24.10 -13.58
N ALA A 22 7.67 25.20 -13.68
CA ALA A 22 6.55 25.33 -14.60
C ALA A 22 6.98 25.19 -16.08
N ARG A 23 8.16 25.69 -16.45
CA ARG A 23 8.70 25.58 -17.82
C ARG A 23 9.19 24.17 -18.15
N GLN A 24 9.84 23.48 -17.21
CA GLN A 24 10.33 22.11 -17.40
C GLN A 24 9.21 21.06 -17.28
N PHE A 25 8.23 21.30 -16.42
CA PHE A 25 7.21 20.34 -16.04
C PHE A 25 5.79 20.75 -16.48
N SER A 26 5.66 21.61 -17.49
CA SER A 26 4.35 22.02 -18.04
C SER A 26 3.46 20.84 -18.48
N GLY A 27 4.06 19.69 -18.81
CA GLY A 27 3.34 18.43 -19.08
C GLY A 27 3.15 17.48 -17.89
N HIS A 28 3.77 17.74 -16.72
CA HIS A 28 3.73 16.84 -15.57
C HIS A 28 2.54 17.10 -14.64
N GLU A 29 2.07 18.34 -14.57
CA GLU A 29 0.89 18.70 -13.75
C GLU A 29 -0.41 18.14 -14.37
N THR A 30 -0.49 18.10 -15.70
CA THR A 30 -1.59 17.46 -16.43
C THR A 30 -1.52 15.94 -16.33
N VAL A 31 -0.34 15.32 -16.36
CA VAL A 31 -0.16 13.88 -16.14
C VAL A 31 -0.48 13.48 -14.70
N LYS A 32 -0.15 14.29 -13.69
CA LYS A 32 -0.54 14.03 -12.29
C LYS A 32 -2.06 14.12 -12.09
N LYS A 33 -2.73 15.12 -12.67
CA LYS A 33 -4.20 15.24 -12.60
C LYS A 33 -4.89 14.12 -13.37
N ARG A 34 -4.39 13.78 -14.57
CA ARG A 34 -4.90 12.67 -15.37
C ARG A 34 -4.69 11.31 -14.69
N ASN A 35 -3.53 11.06 -14.08
CA ASN A 35 -3.27 9.84 -13.30
C ASN A 35 -4.14 9.77 -12.03
N ALA A 36 -4.48 10.91 -11.42
CA ALA A 36 -5.39 10.96 -10.28
C ALA A 36 -6.85 10.71 -10.71
N GLU A 37 -7.28 11.27 -11.85
CA GLU A 37 -8.61 11.02 -12.43
C GLU A 37 -8.75 9.58 -12.95
N GLU A 38 -7.72 9.02 -13.60
CA GLU A 38 -7.64 7.62 -14.04
C GLU A 38 -7.56 6.64 -12.84
N ARG A 39 -7.07 7.08 -11.67
CA ARG A 39 -7.17 6.30 -10.42
C ARG A 39 -8.56 6.36 -9.77
N SER A 40 -9.30 7.44 -9.99
CA SER A 40 -10.62 7.67 -9.39
C SER A 40 -11.78 7.07 -10.19
N THR A 41 -11.53 6.69 -11.44
CA THR A 41 -12.53 6.14 -12.34
C THR A 41 -12.27 4.64 -12.53
N ASP A 42 -13.14 3.85 -11.89
CA ASP A 42 -13.56 2.55 -12.38
C ASP A 42 -12.63 1.33 -12.14
N LYS A 43 -12.39 1.03 -10.86
CA LYS A 43 -12.16 -0.35 -10.42
C LYS A 43 -13.01 -0.70 -9.21
N THR A 44 -14.30 -0.45 -9.30
CA THR A 44 -15.28 -1.10 -8.42
C THR A 44 -15.27 -2.59 -8.75
N LEU A 45 -14.62 -3.39 -7.90
CA LEU A 45 -14.68 -4.85 -8.01
C LEU A 45 -16.14 -5.29 -7.88
N LYS A 46 -16.61 -6.20 -8.74
CA LYS A 46 -17.95 -6.76 -8.59
C LYS A 46 -18.00 -7.62 -7.31
N GLU A 47 -19.17 -7.69 -6.69
CA GLU A 47 -19.37 -8.46 -5.47
C GLU A 47 -18.93 -9.93 -5.61
N ASP A 48 -19.21 -10.55 -6.76
CA ASP A 48 -18.79 -11.92 -7.06
C ASP A 48 -17.25 -12.05 -7.13
N GLU A 49 -16.58 -11.06 -7.74
CA GLU A 49 -15.11 -11.02 -7.84
C GLU A 49 -14.46 -10.80 -6.47
N VAL A 50 -15.06 -9.96 -5.61
CA VAL A 50 -14.61 -9.78 -4.22
C VAL A 50 -14.77 -11.08 -3.43
N GLN A 51 -15.89 -11.78 -3.62
CA GLN A 51 -16.15 -13.05 -2.94
C GLN A 51 -15.15 -14.14 -3.38
N ASP A 52 -14.87 -14.25 -4.67
CA ASP A 52 -13.88 -15.19 -5.21
C ASP A 52 -12.46 -14.88 -4.68
N LEU A 53 -12.10 -13.60 -4.60
CA LEU A 53 -10.83 -13.16 -4.02
C LEU A 53 -10.71 -13.53 -2.53
N ILE A 54 -11.77 -13.31 -1.75
CA ILE A 54 -11.80 -13.69 -0.32
C ILE A 54 -11.64 -15.20 -0.16
N VAL A 55 -12.33 -16.01 -0.98
CA VAL A 55 -12.21 -17.48 -0.94
C VAL A 55 -10.79 -17.92 -1.27
N GLY A 56 -10.17 -17.35 -2.31
CA GLY A 56 -8.79 -17.63 -2.66
C GLY A 56 -7.79 -17.24 -1.57
N LEU A 57 -7.98 -16.08 -0.93
CA LEU A 57 -7.14 -15.64 0.19
C LEU A 57 -7.29 -16.51 1.42
N LYS A 58 -8.51 -16.98 1.73
CA LYS A 58 -8.76 -17.94 2.82
C LYS A 58 -8.07 -19.27 2.56
N ALA A 59 -8.13 -19.78 1.33
CA ALA A 59 -7.39 -20.99 0.93
C ALA A 59 -5.87 -20.81 1.06
N LYS A 60 -5.34 -19.65 0.64
CA LYS A 60 -3.92 -19.31 0.84
C LYS A 60 -3.57 -19.27 2.32
N TRP A 61 -4.41 -18.67 3.16
CA TRP A 61 -4.22 -18.63 4.60
C TRP A 61 -4.17 -20.04 5.21
N ASP A 62 -5.09 -20.93 4.81
CA ASP A 62 -5.11 -22.32 5.30
C ASP A 62 -3.81 -23.07 4.95
N THR A 63 -3.30 -22.90 3.73
CA THR A 63 -2.04 -23.52 3.33
C THR A 63 -0.85 -23.01 4.14
N LEU A 64 -0.76 -21.68 4.33
CA LEU A 64 0.30 -21.06 5.12
C LEU A 64 0.22 -21.46 6.59
N ASN A 65 -1.00 -21.48 7.16
CA ASN A 65 -1.23 -21.89 8.53
C ASN A 65 -0.86 -23.37 8.71
N ALA A 66 -1.22 -24.27 7.79
CA ALA A 66 -0.83 -25.68 7.85
C ALA A 66 0.70 -25.87 7.83
N ILE A 67 1.43 -25.08 7.03
CA ILE A 67 2.90 -25.10 7.00
C ILE A 67 3.48 -24.53 8.30
N TYR A 68 2.95 -23.40 8.76
CA TYR A 68 3.35 -22.75 10.00
C TYR A 68 3.18 -23.71 11.17
N GLN A 69 2.01 -24.31 11.36
CA GLN A 69 1.72 -25.28 12.43
C GLN A 69 2.72 -26.44 12.40
N LYS A 70 2.99 -27.01 11.22
CA LYS A 70 4.00 -28.07 11.07
C LYS A 70 5.36 -27.60 11.59
N THR A 71 5.82 -26.40 11.21
CA THR A 71 7.14 -25.91 11.64
C THR A 71 7.17 -25.45 13.10
N ALA A 72 6.08 -24.89 13.61
CA ALA A 72 5.95 -24.33 14.97
C ALA A 72 5.97 -25.42 16.05
N HIS A 73 5.37 -26.59 15.77
CA HIS A 73 5.37 -27.71 16.72
C HIS A 73 6.71 -28.44 16.87
N HIS A 74 7.76 -28.09 16.10
CA HIS A 74 9.11 -28.63 16.30
C HIS A 74 9.76 -27.94 17.51
N GLY A 75 9.56 -28.54 18.69
CA GLY A 75 10.01 -28.01 19.97
C GLY A 75 11.52 -28.11 20.22
N ARG A 76 12.05 -27.03 20.82
CA ARG A 76 13.32 -26.87 21.55
C ARG A 76 14.64 -26.68 20.80
N PHE A 77 14.77 -27.03 19.52
CA PHE A 77 16.00 -26.71 18.77
C PHE A 77 15.70 -26.27 17.34
N GLN A 78 15.25 -25.03 17.19
CA GLN A 78 15.13 -24.38 15.89
C GLN A 78 16.47 -23.74 15.52
N SER A 79 16.95 -23.97 14.30
CA SER A 79 18.06 -23.17 13.77
C SER A 79 17.62 -21.71 13.60
N ALA A 80 18.56 -20.76 13.64
CA ALA A 80 18.26 -19.34 13.40
C ALA A 80 17.54 -19.11 12.05
N GLY A 81 17.84 -19.92 11.04
CA GLY A 81 17.14 -19.89 9.75
C GLY A 81 15.70 -20.41 9.82
N ALA A 82 15.41 -21.40 10.68
CA ALA A 82 14.06 -21.89 10.91
C ALA A 82 13.21 -20.84 11.64
N GLN A 83 13.77 -20.18 12.65
CA GLN A 83 13.10 -19.08 13.35
C GLN A 83 12.81 -17.89 12.44
N ARG A 84 13.75 -17.50 11.56
CA ARG A 84 13.50 -16.46 10.54
C ARG A 84 12.37 -16.81 9.58
N ARG A 85 12.28 -18.08 9.16
CA ARG A 85 11.18 -18.55 8.31
C ARG A 85 9.83 -18.50 9.02
N GLN A 86 9.78 -18.83 10.31
CA GLN A 86 8.55 -18.71 11.10
C GLN A 86 8.08 -17.27 11.22
N VAL A 87 8.99 -16.34 11.54
CA VAL A 87 8.66 -14.90 11.61
C VAL A 87 8.16 -14.39 10.26
N GLN A 88 8.78 -14.83 9.16
CA GLN A 88 8.32 -14.47 7.81
C GLN A 88 6.93 -15.04 7.52
N GLN A 89 6.66 -16.29 7.89
CA GLN A 89 5.34 -16.92 7.76
C GLN A 89 4.28 -16.19 8.60
N GLU A 90 4.61 -15.77 9.82
CA GLU A 90 3.73 -14.94 10.65
C GLU A 90 3.40 -13.61 9.99
N LYS A 91 4.40 -12.92 9.43
CA LYS A 91 4.21 -11.67 8.69
C LYS A 91 3.30 -11.87 7.48
N GLU A 92 3.52 -12.94 6.71
CA GLU A 92 2.68 -13.28 5.55
C GLU A 92 1.25 -13.65 5.95
N MET A 93 1.06 -14.38 7.05
CA MET A 93 -0.27 -14.68 7.59
C MET A 93 -1.00 -13.41 8.06
N LEU A 94 -0.28 -12.45 8.67
CA LEU A 94 -0.86 -11.16 9.07
C LEU A 94 -1.26 -10.32 7.85
N ALA A 95 -0.42 -10.27 6.80
CA ALA A 95 -0.73 -9.57 5.57
C ALA A 95 -2.00 -10.15 4.91
N VAL A 96 -2.10 -11.48 4.77
CA VAL A 96 -3.29 -12.11 4.19
C VAL A 96 -4.55 -11.85 5.02
N LYS A 97 -4.44 -11.78 6.35
CA LYS A 97 -5.58 -11.40 7.22
C LYS A 97 -6.00 -9.95 6.99
N ALA A 98 -5.05 -9.02 6.88
CA ALA A 98 -5.34 -7.62 6.59
C ALA A 98 -6.03 -7.46 5.23
N ASP A 99 -5.57 -8.19 4.20
CA ASP A 99 -6.19 -8.19 2.87
C ASP A 99 -7.63 -8.71 2.92
N ILE A 100 -7.90 -9.79 3.67
CA ILE A 100 -9.26 -10.33 3.87
C ILE A 100 -10.14 -9.30 4.58
N GLU A 101 -9.66 -8.68 5.66
CA GLU A 101 -10.43 -7.66 6.39
C GLU A 101 -10.74 -6.45 5.52
N LEU A 102 -9.80 -6.04 4.66
CA LEU A 102 -10.00 -4.94 3.73
C LEU A 102 -11.10 -5.28 2.71
N LEU A 103 -11.05 -6.47 2.11
CA LEU A 103 -12.06 -6.93 1.16
C LEU A 103 -13.43 -7.15 1.82
N GLU A 104 -13.47 -7.68 3.05
CA GLU A 104 -14.72 -7.84 3.81
C GLU A 104 -15.33 -6.48 4.18
N LYS A 105 -14.52 -5.49 4.56
CA LYS A 105 -14.98 -4.10 4.77
C LYS A 105 -15.50 -3.48 3.47
N ALA A 106 -14.80 -3.68 2.35
CA ALA A 106 -15.19 -3.19 1.03
C ALA A 106 -16.55 -3.76 0.61
N LYS A 107 -16.78 -5.06 0.82
CA LYS A 107 -18.07 -5.75 0.63
C LYS A 107 -19.19 -5.12 1.45
N THR A 108 -18.97 -4.84 2.74
CA THR A 108 -20.03 -4.30 3.61
C THR A 108 -20.32 -2.81 3.42
N CYS A 109 -19.32 -2.01 3.07
CA CYS A 109 -19.46 -0.55 3.00
C CYS A 109 -19.56 -0.02 1.57
N GLY A 110 -19.47 -0.86 0.53
CA GLY A 110 -19.49 -0.39 -0.87
C GLY A 110 -18.34 0.57 -1.19
N ILE A 111 -17.22 0.47 -0.46
CA ILE A 111 -16.07 1.35 -0.60
C ILE A 111 -15.21 0.87 -1.77
N VAL A 112 -14.85 1.80 -2.64
CA VAL A 112 -13.83 1.62 -3.68
C VAL A 112 -12.49 1.44 -2.97
N VAL A 113 -11.90 0.24 -3.03
CA VAL A 113 -10.57 -0.02 -2.48
C VAL A 113 -9.56 0.83 -3.26
N THR A 114 -9.20 1.98 -2.70
CA THR A 114 -8.14 2.83 -3.24
C THR A 114 -6.80 2.27 -2.77
N GLY A 115 -5.79 2.25 -3.66
CA GLY A 115 -4.47 1.67 -3.39
C GLY A 115 -3.65 2.31 -2.26
N ASP A 116 -4.26 3.17 -1.45
CA ASP A 116 -3.71 3.82 -0.26
C ASP A 116 -4.09 3.07 1.04
N ASP A 117 -5.01 2.09 0.99
CA ASP A 117 -5.43 1.27 2.14
C ASP A 117 -4.50 0.08 2.43
N ILE A 118 -3.42 -0.09 1.66
CA ILE A 118 -2.43 -1.14 1.84
C ILE A 118 -1.37 -0.64 2.83
N PRO A 119 -1.29 -1.17 4.07
CA PRO A 119 -0.21 -0.82 4.99
C PRO A 119 1.14 -1.31 4.43
N PRO A 120 2.25 -0.58 4.72
CA PRO A 120 3.58 -0.88 4.19
C PRO A 120 4.15 -2.24 4.63
#